data_AF-A0A6G1DTH4-F1
#
_entry.id   AF-A0A6G1DTH4-F1
#
_cell.length_a   1.000
_cell.length_b   1.000
_cell.length_c   1.000
_cell.angle_alpha   90.00
_cell.angle_beta   90.00
_cell.angle_gamma   90.00
#
_symmetry.space_group_name_H-M   'P 1'
#
loop_
_entity.id
_entity.type
_entity.pdbx_description
1 polymer ?
#
loop_
_entity_poly.entity_id
_entity_poly.type
_entity_poly.pdbx_seq_one_letter_code
_entity_poly.pdbx_strand_id
1 'polypeptide(L)'
;MPPETEAAFLREPILATSMAGAAAKAVSSVADFLRRHAGDHPRAFYADALPSLFFHVFVAFPDSPSFIDLAVEDPALAKLLTSLLSPSGPLLAAVSAADRHTLLQFLFPPKRLPDWLRLALSFAAVSSSDEIISPLLAEGESF
;
A
#
# COMPACT_ATOMS: atom_id res chain seq x y z
N MET A 1 8.07 11.33 -18.52
CA MET A 1 7.36 12.33 -17.70
C MET A 1 8.03 12.35 -16.32
N PRO A 2 8.17 13.50 -15.63
CA PRO A 2 8.73 13.47 -14.28
C PRO A 2 7.83 12.67 -13.32
N PRO A 3 8.40 11.94 -12.34
CA PRO A 3 7.66 11.00 -11.50
C PRO A 3 6.57 11.67 -10.65
N GLU A 4 6.77 12.94 -10.25
CA GLU A 4 5.78 13.74 -9.51
C GLU A 4 4.53 14.04 -10.34
N THR A 5 4.71 14.38 -11.62
CA THR A 5 3.58 14.64 -12.51
C THR A 5 2.82 13.35 -12.79
N GLU A 6 3.54 12.23 -12.97
CA GLU A 6 2.92 10.92 -13.19
C GLU A 6 2.15 10.42 -11.98
N ALA A 7 2.70 10.60 -10.78
CA ALA A 7 2.00 10.33 -9.53
C ALA A 7 0.69 11.11 -9.39
N ALA A 8 0.70 12.41 -9.72
CA ALA A 8 -0.48 13.25 -9.64
C ALA A 8 -1.60 12.78 -10.59
N PHE A 9 -1.24 12.28 -11.78
CA PHE A 9 -2.21 11.76 -12.76
C PHE A 9 -2.87 10.44 -12.33
N LEU A 10 -2.34 9.71 -11.34
CA LEU A 10 -2.98 8.47 -10.85
C LEU A 10 -4.24 8.75 -10.03
N ARG A 11 -4.37 9.94 -9.43
CA ARG A 11 -5.49 10.26 -8.53
C ARG A 11 -6.84 10.28 -9.23
N GLU A 12 -6.92 10.94 -10.38
CA GLU A 12 -8.17 11.12 -11.12
C GLU A 12 -8.82 9.79 -11.56
N PRO A 13 -8.10 8.83 -12.19
CA PRO A 13 -8.69 7.54 -12.53
C PRO A 13 -9.05 6.70 -11.31
N ILE A 14 -8.32 6.81 -10.19
CA ILE A 14 -8.68 6.13 -8.93
C ILE A 14 -10.04 6.64 -8.42
N LEU A 15 -10.27 7.95 -8.45
CA LEU A 15 -11.50 8.58 -7.94
C LEU A 15 -12.70 8.46 -8.89
N ALA A 16 -12.47 8.38 -10.20
CA ALA A 16 -13.52 8.26 -11.20
C ALA A 16 -14.05 6.82 -11.37
N THR A 17 -13.47 5.86 -10.64
CA THR A 17 -13.78 4.44 -10.82
C THR A 17 -15.02 4.03 -10.04
N SER A 18 -16.05 3.58 -10.76
CA SER A 18 -17.24 2.93 -10.19
C SER A 18 -17.50 1.53 -10.74
N MET A 19 -16.63 1.04 -11.64
CA MET A 19 -16.78 -0.26 -12.33
C MET A 19 -15.54 -1.13 -12.11
N ALA A 20 -15.74 -2.46 -12.00
CA ALA A 20 -14.64 -3.41 -11.75
C ALA A 20 -13.50 -3.33 -12.78
N GLY A 21 -13.81 -3.23 -14.07
CA GLY A 21 -12.78 -3.10 -15.12
C GLY A 21 -11.96 -1.81 -15.04
N ALA A 22 -12.59 -0.69 -14.64
CA ALA A 22 -11.89 0.57 -14.41
C ALA A 22 -11.01 0.49 -13.14
N ALA A 23 -11.50 -0.18 -12.09
CA ALA A 23 -10.75 -0.43 -10.86
C ALA A 23 -9.51 -1.29 -11.13
N ALA A 24 -9.66 -2.36 -11.92
CA ALA A 24 -8.55 -3.22 -12.30
C ALA A 24 -7.47 -2.43 -13.04
N LYS A 25 -7.87 -1.58 -13.99
CA LYS A 25 -6.93 -0.71 -14.72
C LYS A 25 -6.23 0.30 -13.82
N ALA A 26 -6.96 0.93 -12.89
CA ALA A 26 -6.39 1.86 -11.92
C ALA A 26 -5.38 1.17 -11.00
N VAL A 27 -5.73 0.00 -10.45
CA VAL A 27 -4.86 -0.81 -9.58
C VAL A 27 -3.61 -1.28 -10.33
N SER A 28 -3.74 -1.76 -11.57
CA SER A 28 -2.60 -2.11 -12.41
C SER A 28 -1.69 -0.92 -12.70
N SER A 29 -2.27 0.25 -13.02
CA SER A 29 -1.50 1.47 -13.28
C SER A 29 -0.70 1.92 -12.04
N VAL A 30 -1.29 1.82 -10.85
CA VAL A 30 -0.58 2.09 -9.59
C VAL A 30 0.54 1.08 -9.37
N ALA A 31 0.28 -0.22 -9.56
CA ALA A 31 1.30 -1.25 -9.41
C ALA A 31 2.49 -1.04 -10.36
N ASP A 32 2.23 -0.71 -11.62
CA ASP A 32 3.27 -0.43 -12.62
C ASP A 32 4.04 0.85 -12.32
N PHE A 33 3.35 1.89 -11.85
CA PHE A 33 3.99 3.12 -11.38
C PHE A 33 4.95 2.83 -10.22
N LEU A 34 4.48 2.10 -9.21
CA LEU A 34 5.29 1.76 -8.03
C LEU A 34 6.50 0.90 -8.38
N ARG A 35 6.38 -0.03 -9.33
CA ARG A 35 7.52 -0.82 -9.82
C ARG A 35 8.56 0.04 -10.53
N ARG A 36 8.13 1.02 -11.33
CA ARG A 36 9.03 1.92 -12.07
C ARG A 36 9.71 2.96 -11.19
N HIS A 37 9.03 3.42 -10.15
CA HIS A 37 9.46 4.56 -9.32
C HIS A 37 9.71 4.18 -7.84
N ALA A 38 10.01 2.90 -7.57
CA ALA A 38 10.20 2.39 -6.21
C ALA A 38 11.30 3.12 -5.42
N GLY A 39 12.34 3.61 -6.10
CA GLY A 39 13.45 4.35 -5.48
C GLY A 39 13.32 5.87 -5.53
N ASP A 40 12.35 6.41 -6.27
CA ASP A 40 12.22 7.86 -6.49
C ASP A 40 11.40 8.55 -5.40
N HIS A 41 10.65 7.78 -4.60
CA HIS A 41 9.77 8.25 -3.52
C HIS A 41 8.95 9.51 -3.85
N PRO A 42 8.16 9.50 -4.94
CA PRO A 42 7.44 10.68 -5.42
C PRO A 42 6.40 11.15 -4.39
N ARG A 43 6.53 12.39 -3.91
CA ARG A 43 5.73 12.91 -2.79
C ARG A 43 4.25 13.04 -3.16
N ALA A 44 3.94 13.42 -4.40
CA ALA A 44 2.56 13.50 -4.88
C ALA A 44 1.83 12.15 -4.81
N PHE A 45 2.54 11.02 -4.94
CA PHE A 45 1.91 9.71 -4.80
C PHE A 45 1.42 9.48 -3.38
N TYR A 46 2.29 9.71 -2.40
CA TYR A 46 1.95 9.48 -0.99
C TYR A 46 0.96 10.50 -0.44
N ALA A 47 0.98 11.73 -0.95
CA ALA A 47 0.12 12.81 -0.49
C ALA A 47 -1.30 12.75 -1.09
N ASP A 48 -1.44 12.36 -2.36
CA ASP A 48 -2.70 12.47 -3.09
C ASP A 48 -3.24 11.11 -3.56
N ALA A 49 -2.42 10.32 -4.26
CA ALA A 49 -2.87 9.09 -4.89
C ALA A 49 -3.09 7.96 -3.87
N LEU A 50 -2.19 7.80 -2.90
CA LEU A 50 -2.25 6.76 -1.89
C LEU A 50 -3.47 6.90 -0.96
N PRO A 51 -3.79 8.08 -0.38
CA PRO A 51 -5.00 8.24 0.42
C PRO A 51 -6.27 7.98 -0.40
N SER A 52 -6.31 8.44 -1.66
CA SER A 52 -7.43 8.22 -2.58
C SER A 52 -7.63 6.73 -2.87
N LEU A 53 -6.53 5.99 -3.05
CA LEU A 53 -6.55 4.55 -3.26
C LEU A 53 -7.07 3.80 -2.04
N PHE A 54 -6.52 4.09 -0.85
CA PHE A 54 -6.98 3.49 0.40
C PHE A 54 -8.46 3.76 0.63
N PHE A 55 -8.89 4.99 0.34
CA PHE A 55 -10.29 5.37 0.47
C PHE A 55 -11.19 4.53 -0.43
N HIS A 56 -10.91 4.44 -1.74
CA HIS A 56 -11.74 3.64 -2.64
C HIS A 56 -11.65 2.13 -2.40
N VAL A 57 -10.51 1.64 -1.89
CA VAL A 57 -10.37 0.22 -1.56
C VAL A 57 -11.29 -0.18 -0.40
N PHE A 58 -11.36 0.64 0.65
CA PHE A 58 -12.03 0.26 1.90
C PHE A 58 -13.38 0.94 2.14
N VAL A 59 -13.66 2.06 1.46
CA VAL A 59 -14.85 2.88 1.71
C VAL A 59 -15.79 2.76 0.51
N ALA A 60 -16.96 2.20 0.77
CA ALA A 60 -18.08 2.20 -0.16
C ALA A 60 -18.96 3.44 0.06
N PHE A 61 -19.51 3.96 -1.04
CA PHE A 61 -20.54 4.99 -1.05
C PHE A 61 -21.83 4.45 -1.64
N PRO A 62 -22.99 5.07 -1.33
CA PRO A 62 -24.26 4.66 -1.92
C PRO A 62 -24.25 4.67 -3.46
N ASP A 63 -23.48 5.57 -4.08
CA ASP A 63 -23.38 5.69 -5.54
C ASP A 63 -22.09 5.09 -6.14
N SER A 64 -21.17 4.62 -5.30
CA SER A 64 -19.88 4.05 -5.74
C SER A 64 -19.45 2.89 -4.83
N PRO A 65 -19.52 1.62 -5.29
CA PRO A 65 -19.04 0.49 -4.51
C PRO A 65 -17.53 0.58 -4.25
N SER A 66 -17.06 0.04 -3.13
CA SER A 66 -15.62 -0.04 -2.87
C SER A 66 -14.93 -1.00 -3.84
N PHE A 67 -13.61 -0.91 -3.99
CA PHE A 67 -12.89 -1.86 -4.83
C PHE A 67 -12.95 -3.29 -4.26
N ILE A 68 -13.11 -3.43 -2.94
CA ILE A 68 -13.34 -4.74 -2.31
C ILE A 68 -14.70 -5.30 -2.73
N ASP A 69 -15.76 -4.47 -2.74
CA ASP A 69 -17.09 -4.91 -3.17
C ASP A 69 -17.07 -5.32 -4.65
N LEU A 70 -16.42 -4.52 -5.50
CA LEU A 70 -16.23 -4.84 -6.92
C LEU A 70 -15.41 -6.12 -7.13
N ALA A 71 -14.46 -6.42 -6.24
CA ALA A 71 -13.62 -7.61 -6.30
C ALA A 71 -14.36 -8.89 -5.90
N VAL A 72 -15.50 -8.79 -5.21
CA VAL A 72 -16.37 -9.95 -4.95
C VAL A 72 -16.94 -10.49 -6.27
N GLU A 73 -17.26 -9.59 -7.19
CA GLU A 73 -17.84 -9.95 -8.49
C GLU A 73 -16.77 -10.17 -9.58
N ASP A 74 -15.58 -9.59 -9.43
CA ASP A 74 -14.47 -9.71 -10.37
C ASP A 74 -13.22 -10.38 -9.74
N PRO A 75 -12.97 -11.67 -10.03
CA PRO A 75 -11.81 -12.38 -9.49
C PRO A 75 -10.46 -11.87 -10.04
N ALA A 76 -10.44 -11.19 -11.19
CA ALA A 76 -9.22 -10.60 -11.72
C ALA A 76 -8.83 -9.36 -10.90
N LEU A 77 -9.81 -8.52 -10.56
CA LEU A 77 -9.62 -7.39 -9.64
C LEU A 77 -9.17 -7.87 -8.25
N ALA A 78 -9.80 -8.93 -7.73
CA ALA A 78 -9.42 -9.52 -6.43
C ALA A 78 -7.94 -9.95 -6.40
N LYS A 79 -7.45 -10.61 -7.46
CA LYS A 79 -6.04 -11.00 -7.58
C LYS A 79 -5.11 -9.78 -7.61
N LEU A 80 -5.48 -8.72 -8.33
CA LEU A 80 -4.70 -7.50 -8.40
C LEU A 80 -4.61 -6.78 -7.05
N LEU A 81 -5.75 -6.62 -6.37
CA LEU A 81 -5.79 -6.02 -5.02
C LEU A 81 -4.98 -6.84 -4.02
N THR A 82 -5.11 -8.16 -4.05
CA THR A 82 -4.34 -9.06 -3.16
C THR A 82 -2.84 -8.96 -3.45
N SER A 83 -2.44 -8.91 -4.72
CA SER A 83 -1.02 -8.73 -5.09
C SER A 83 -0.49 -7.36 -4.68
N LEU A 84 -1.29 -6.30 -4.81
CA LEU A 84 -0.92 -4.94 -4.44
C LEU A 84 -0.74 -4.79 -2.92
N LEU A 85 -1.69 -5.34 -2.13
CA LEU A 85 -1.77 -5.23 -0.67
C LEU A 85 -0.98 -6.31 0.08
N SER A 86 -0.43 -7.28 -0.63
CA SER A 86 0.41 -8.33 -0.04
C SER A 86 1.53 -7.75 0.82
N PRO A 87 1.97 -8.44 1.90
CA PRO A 87 3.13 -8.03 2.70
C PRO A 87 4.42 -7.83 1.89
N SER A 88 4.56 -8.52 0.76
CA SER A 88 5.68 -8.32 -0.18
C SER A 88 5.24 -7.60 -1.46
N GLY A 89 4.07 -6.97 -1.41
CA GLY A 89 3.47 -6.25 -2.53
C GLY A 89 4.14 -4.90 -2.78
N PRO A 90 4.00 -4.35 -4.00
CA PRO A 90 4.64 -3.10 -4.39
C PRO A 90 4.17 -1.91 -3.55
N LEU A 91 2.92 -1.91 -3.06
CA LEU A 91 2.41 -0.83 -2.21
C LEU A 91 3.09 -0.84 -0.84
N LEU A 92 3.12 -1.98 -0.16
CA LEU A 92 3.73 -2.03 1.17
C LEU A 92 5.24 -1.80 1.11
N ALA A 93 5.92 -2.29 0.07
CA ALA A 93 7.33 -1.99 -0.17
C ALA A 93 7.57 -0.47 -0.33
N ALA A 94 6.74 0.20 -1.12
CA ALA A 94 6.84 1.65 -1.34
C ALA A 94 6.52 2.46 -0.08
N VAL A 95 5.53 2.04 0.71
CA VAL A 95 5.18 2.69 1.99
C VAL A 95 6.29 2.46 3.02
N SER A 96 6.82 1.24 3.14
CA SER A 96 7.95 0.94 4.04
C SER A 96 9.21 1.73 3.69
N ALA A 97 9.52 1.88 2.40
CA ALA A 97 10.65 2.72 1.98
C ALA A 97 10.41 4.20 2.31
N ALA A 98 9.21 4.73 2.08
CA ALA A 98 8.87 6.10 2.44
C ALA A 98 8.87 6.34 3.97
N ASP A 99 8.48 5.34 4.76
CA ASP A 99 8.53 5.37 6.23
C ASP A 99 9.97 5.51 6.73
N ARG A 100 10.91 4.72 6.17
CA ARG A 100 12.35 4.80 6.47
C ARG A 100 12.93 6.19 6.17
N HIS A 101 12.38 6.89 5.19
CA HIS A 101 12.75 8.27 4.87
C HIS A 101 11.96 9.33 5.65
N THR A 102 11.19 8.94 6.68
CA THR A 102 10.39 9.87 7.52
C THR A 102 9.29 10.60 6.72
N LEU A 103 9.04 10.23 5.45
CA LEU A 103 8.13 10.95 4.55
C LEU A 103 6.66 10.75 4.95
N LEU A 104 6.33 9.61 5.53
CA LEU A 104 4.98 9.32 6.01
C LEU A 104 4.64 10.03 7.31
N GLN A 105 5.63 10.42 8.12
CA GLN A 105 5.39 11.12 9.39
C GLN A 105 4.76 12.49 9.18
N PHE A 106 4.98 13.10 8.00
CA PHE A 106 4.38 14.37 7.60
C PHE A 106 2.98 14.23 6.99
N LEU A 107 2.57 13.03 6.56
CA LEU A 107 1.28 12.79 5.89
C LEU A 107 0.29 12.02 6.78
N PHE A 108 0.80 11.13 7.63
CA PHE A 108 0.05 10.39 8.63
C PHE A 108 0.80 10.44 9.97
N PRO A 109 0.31 11.19 10.97
CA PRO A 109 0.82 11.08 12.32
C PRO A 109 0.81 9.60 12.74
N PRO A 110 1.81 9.08 13.47
CA PRO A 110 1.87 7.65 13.82
C PRO A 110 0.60 7.16 14.55
N LYS A 111 -0.08 8.06 15.29
CA LYS A 111 -1.38 7.80 15.93
C LYS A 111 -2.56 7.62 14.97
N ARG A 112 -2.43 8.00 13.70
CA ARG A 112 -3.49 7.95 12.67
C ARG A 112 -3.31 6.83 11.64
N LEU A 113 -2.18 6.13 11.65
CA LEU A 113 -2.03 4.92 10.85
C LEU A 113 -2.93 3.81 11.42
N PRO A 114 -3.69 3.05 10.62
CA PRO A 114 -4.42 1.88 11.09
C PRO A 114 -3.47 0.85 11.74
N ASP A 115 -3.95 0.13 12.76
CA ASP A 115 -3.10 -0.81 13.52
C ASP A 115 -2.47 -1.88 12.63
N TRP A 116 -3.21 -2.39 11.64
CA TRP A 116 -2.72 -3.37 10.68
C TRP A 116 -1.54 -2.84 9.85
N LEU A 117 -1.54 -1.54 9.50
CA LEU A 117 -0.48 -0.93 8.71
C LEU A 117 0.76 -0.66 9.57
N ARG A 118 0.58 -0.28 10.84
CA ARG A 118 1.69 -0.17 11.79
C ARG A 118 2.39 -1.51 11.98
N LEU A 119 1.61 -2.59 12.13
CA LEU A 119 2.16 -3.95 12.22
C LEU A 119 2.94 -4.32 10.96
N ALA A 120 2.37 -4.10 9.77
CA ALA A 120 3.03 -4.40 8.51
C ALA A 120 4.36 -3.64 8.31
N LEU A 121 4.42 -2.36 8.72
CA LEU A 121 5.64 -1.55 8.68
C LEU A 121 6.68 -2.00 9.71
N SER A 122 6.24 -2.37 10.90
CA SER A 122 7.14 -2.91 11.94
C SER A 122 7.78 -4.23 11.52
N PHE A 123 7.05 -5.12 10.84
CA PHE A 123 7.61 -6.36 10.27
C PHE A 123 8.64 -6.08 9.17
N ALA A 124 8.42 -5.08 8.33
CA ALA A 124 9.40 -4.69 7.30
C ALA A 124 10.67 -4.06 7.90
N ALA A 125 10.54 -3.31 9.00
CA ALA A 125 11.68 -2.79 9.74
C ALA A 125 12.49 -3.91 10.42
N VAL A 126 11.81 -4.88 11.03
CA VAL A 126 12.46 -6.08 11.60
C VAL A 126 13.16 -6.90 10.52
N SER A 127 12.56 -7.04 9.32
CA SER A 127 13.21 -7.73 8.19
C SER A 127 14.47 -7.02 7.66
N SER A 128 14.66 -5.73 7.93
CA SER A 128 15.89 -5.01 7.59
C SER A 128 16.96 -5.09 8.69
N SER A 129 16.63 -5.66 9.85
CA SER A 129 17.51 -5.73 11.03
C SER A 129 17.73 -7.14 11.57
N ASP A 130 17.15 -8.19 10.98
CA ASP A 130 17.36 -9.55 11.48
C ASP A 130 18.60 -10.20 10.85
N GLU A 131 19.76 -9.82 11.39
CA GLU A 131 20.76 -10.82 11.77
C GLU A 131 20.13 -11.60 12.93
N ILE A 132 19.64 -12.80 12.60
CA ILE A 132 18.84 -13.67 13.44
C ILE A 132 19.48 -13.84 14.82
N ILE A 133 18.89 -13.22 15.85
CA ILE A 133 19.04 -13.70 17.23
C ILE A 133 17.63 -14.02 17.74
N SER A 134 17.21 -15.24 17.41
CA SER A 134 16.07 -15.92 18.03
C SER A 134 16.23 -15.94 19.56
N PRO A 135 15.37 -15.29 20.35
CA PRO A 135 15.36 -15.46 21.81
C PRO A 135 14.54 -16.68 22.26
N LEU A 136 14.01 -17.49 21.32
CA LEU A 136 13.03 -18.54 21.59
C LEU A 136 13.64 -19.94 21.85
N LEU A 137 14.95 -20.04 22.07
CA LEU A 137 15.65 -21.31 22.41
C LEU A 137 16.44 -21.26 23.73
N ALA A 138 16.26 -20.23 24.56
CA ALA A 138 17.03 -20.07 25.80
C ALA A 138 16.33 -20.52 27.10
N GLU A 139 15.21 -21.25 27.03
CA GLU A 139 14.60 -21.88 28.20
C GLU A 139 14.44 -23.37 27.98
N GLY A 140 15.46 -24.13 28.37
CA GLY A 140 15.48 -25.57 28.25
C GLY A 140 16.70 -26.27 28.81
N GLU A 141 17.35 -25.74 29.85
CA GLU A 141 18.28 -26.53 30.69
C GLU A 141 18.20 -26.07 32.15
N SER A 142 17.59 -26.89 33.01
CA SER A 142 17.93 -27.03 34.43
C SER A 142 17.18 -28.22 35.05
N PHE A 143 17.98 -29.16 35.58
CA PHE A 143 17.70 -30.38 36.35
C PHE A 143 17.48 -31.70 35.60
#